data_AF-U3K6B0-F1
#
_entry.id   AF-U3K6B0-F1
#
_cell.length_a   1.000
_cell.length_b   1.000
_cell.length_c   1.000
_cell.angle_alpha   90.00
_cell.angle_beta   90.00
_cell.angle_gamma   90.00
#
_symmetry.space_group_name_H-M   'P 1'
#
loop_
_entity.id
_entity.type
_entity.pdbx_description
1 polymer ?
#
loop_
_entity_poly.entity_id
_entity_poly.type
_entity_poly.pdbx_seq_one_letter_code
_entity_poly.pdbx_strand_id
1 'polypeptide(L)'
;MPRCYRCPAGVPAAPAGVPGVPGAHARCARCPCRCARCPGVLAAPAGVPGTLQVCQLCQVLCRCARCARRPCWCARYPTGVPGILQVCQAPMPGVPGDHARCARYPAGVPGARARCARCPCRCARCARCPCQVCQVPCRCARCPCRRARHTCQVRQVWQAAPPRRYCRLRGWNTLFVCGTDEYGTATETRALEEGLSPQQLCDRYHALHADVYRWFRISFDHFGRTTTPQIAQDIFQRLLARGFLLQDTLEQLRCESCGRYLADRFVEGTCPFCGYAEARGDQCEKCGKLINAVELKNPQCKLCRGTPVVTPTQHLFLDLPKLEGPLEAWLERSWAAGDWTPNARHITRTWLRDGLKPRCITRDLTWGTPVPLDGFRDKVFYVWFDAPIGYLSITANYTDQWERWWKNPQQVELYNFMAKDNVPFHSVVFPCSLLGADDNYTLVNHLIATEYLNYEDGKFSKSRGVGVFGDMAKDTGIPADVWRFYLLYLRPEGQDSAFSWADLLLKNNSELLNNLGNFINRSG
;
A
#
# COMPACT_ATOMS: atom_id res chain seq x y z
N MET A 1 -57.49 10.83 19.87
CA MET A 1 -57.82 10.64 18.44
C MET A 1 -56.58 10.08 17.72
N PRO A 2 -56.69 9.25 16.68
CA PRO A 2 -57.42 7.99 16.71
C PRO A 2 -56.64 6.76 16.15
N ARG A 3 -56.97 5.58 16.71
CA ARG A 3 -57.06 4.23 16.09
C ARG A 3 -55.82 3.51 15.51
N CYS A 4 -55.61 2.29 16.04
CA CYS A 4 -55.02 1.15 15.33
C CYS A 4 -56.09 0.32 14.58
N TYR A 5 -55.68 -0.43 13.56
CA TYR A 5 -56.34 -1.65 13.04
C TYR A 5 -55.24 -2.73 12.90
N ARG A 6 -55.28 -3.87 13.62
CA ARG A 6 -56.07 -5.10 13.41
C ARG A 6 -55.61 -5.99 12.24
N CYS A 7 -55.11 -7.19 12.56
CA CYS A 7 -55.56 -8.49 12.00
C CYS A 7 -55.14 -9.65 12.95
N PRO A 8 -55.71 -10.87 12.83
CA PRO A 8 -56.36 -11.48 14.00
C PRO A 8 -55.69 -12.74 14.58
N ALA A 9 -56.25 -13.21 15.70
CA ALA A 9 -55.85 -14.41 16.44
C ALA A 9 -56.53 -15.70 15.95
N GLY A 10 -55.92 -16.86 16.26
CA GLY A 10 -56.52 -18.19 16.07
C GLY A 10 -55.63 -19.33 16.58
N VAL A 11 -55.90 -19.83 17.78
CA VAL A 11 -55.32 -21.05 18.40
C VAL A 11 -56.48 -21.69 19.20
N PRO A 12 -56.86 -22.96 18.95
CA PRO A 12 -56.34 -24.12 19.72
C PRO A 12 -56.25 -25.42 18.83
N ALA A 13 -55.82 -26.62 19.25
CA ALA A 13 -55.35 -27.21 20.51
C ALA A 13 -54.34 -28.35 20.19
N ALA A 14 -53.65 -28.93 21.19
CA ALA A 14 -53.04 -30.28 21.10
C ALA A 14 -54.03 -31.36 21.58
N PRO A 15 -53.89 -32.65 21.22
CA PRO A 15 -53.17 -33.58 22.13
C PRO A 15 -52.53 -34.87 21.54
N ALA A 16 -51.75 -35.56 22.40
CA ALA A 16 -51.50 -37.03 22.49
C ALA A 16 -50.53 -37.77 21.53
N GLY A 17 -49.70 -38.66 22.10
CA GLY A 17 -48.94 -39.74 21.39
C GLY A 17 -47.52 -40.03 21.91
N VAL A 18 -47.25 -41.24 22.41
CA VAL A 18 -46.03 -41.74 23.11
C VAL A 18 -45.87 -43.27 22.79
N PRO A 19 -44.76 -44.06 22.99
CA PRO A 19 -43.30 -43.87 23.17
C PRO A 19 -42.39 -44.70 22.19
N GLY A 20 -41.05 -44.69 22.36
CA GLY A 20 -40.12 -45.74 21.86
C GLY A 20 -38.64 -45.58 22.33
N VAL A 21 -38.09 -46.57 23.07
CA VAL A 21 -36.84 -46.53 23.91
C VAL A 21 -36.30 -47.99 24.02
N PRO A 22 -34.97 -48.38 24.03
CA PRO A 22 -33.86 -47.86 24.87
C PRO A 22 -32.37 -47.96 24.36
N GLY A 23 -31.39 -47.56 25.20
CA GLY A 23 -30.01 -48.14 25.26
C GLY A 23 -28.83 -47.14 25.40
N ALA A 24 -27.90 -47.21 26.37
CA ALA A 24 -27.76 -48.06 27.56
C ALA A 24 -26.92 -47.34 28.67
N HIS A 25 -27.00 -47.81 29.93
CA HIS A 25 -26.31 -47.23 31.09
C HIS A 25 -24.86 -47.72 31.29
N ALA A 26 -24.02 -46.88 31.91
CA ALA A 26 -23.01 -47.33 32.86
C ALA A 26 -22.83 -46.30 33.99
N ARG A 27 -22.90 -46.75 35.26
CA ARG A 27 -22.66 -45.91 36.45
C ARG A 27 -21.22 -46.07 36.92
N CYS A 28 -20.63 -45.02 37.50
CA CYS A 28 -19.81 -45.20 38.69
C CYS A 28 -19.85 -43.95 39.57
N ALA A 29 -19.84 -44.14 40.89
CA ALA A 29 -19.97 -43.08 41.88
C ALA A 29 -18.94 -43.26 42.99
N ARG A 30 -18.36 -42.14 43.48
CA ARG A 30 -18.07 -41.90 44.91
C ARG A 30 -17.60 -40.45 45.14
N CYS A 31 -18.05 -39.92 46.27
CA CYS A 31 -17.78 -38.59 46.86
C CYS A 31 -16.51 -38.71 47.78
N PRO A 32 -16.11 -37.77 48.70
CA PRO A 32 -16.65 -36.43 49.03
C PRO A 32 -15.65 -35.30 49.47
N CYS A 33 -16.18 -34.07 49.67
CA CYS A 33 -15.72 -33.04 50.66
C CYS A 33 -14.34 -32.33 50.47
N ARG A 34 -14.02 -31.12 51.01
CA ARG A 34 -14.75 -30.04 51.76
C ARG A 34 -13.93 -28.71 51.76
N CYS A 35 -14.50 -27.64 52.37
CA CYS A 35 -13.96 -26.29 52.71
C CYS A 35 -14.24 -25.18 51.66
N ALA A 36 -15.02 -24.09 51.86
CA ALA A 36 -15.64 -23.37 52.99
C ALA A 36 -14.94 -22.08 53.50
N ARG A 37 -15.73 -20.98 53.49
CA ARG A 37 -15.62 -19.65 54.17
C ARG A 37 -14.93 -18.46 53.46
N CYS A 38 -15.80 -17.58 52.94
CA CYS A 38 -15.72 -16.11 52.86
C CYS A 38 -15.70 -15.46 54.30
N PRO A 39 -15.66 -14.12 54.54
CA PRO A 39 -16.06 -13.01 53.65
C PRO A 39 -15.30 -11.66 53.73
N GLY A 40 -15.74 -10.68 52.93
CA GLY A 40 -15.39 -9.26 53.05
C GLY A 40 -16.09 -8.40 51.97
N VAL A 41 -17.17 -7.70 52.33
CA VAL A 41 -17.95 -6.83 51.43
C VAL A 41 -17.82 -5.38 51.91
N LEU A 42 -17.56 -4.45 50.98
CA LEU A 42 -17.87 -3.02 51.14
C LEU A 42 -18.54 -2.50 49.87
N ALA A 43 -19.53 -1.63 50.04
CA ALA A 43 -20.48 -1.24 49.01
C ALA A 43 -20.07 0.02 48.22
N ALA A 44 -20.65 0.17 47.04
CA ALA A 44 -20.56 1.36 46.19
C ALA A 44 -21.82 2.23 46.27
N PRO A 45 -21.75 3.47 45.79
CA PRO A 45 -22.83 4.08 45.00
C PRO A 45 -22.29 4.74 43.71
N ALA A 46 -23.05 5.03 42.66
CA ALA A 46 -24.32 4.50 42.12
C ALA A 46 -24.43 4.98 40.64
N GLY A 47 -24.96 4.19 39.70
CA GLY A 47 -24.88 4.54 38.26
C GLY A 47 -25.57 3.57 37.27
N VAL A 48 -26.89 3.45 37.42
CA VAL A 48 -27.91 2.66 36.67
C VAL A 48 -27.98 3.03 35.16
N PRO A 49 -28.55 2.23 34.20
CA PRO A 49 -28.70 0.76 34.01
C PRO A 49 -28.24 0.26 32.59
N GLY A 50 -28.43 -1.04 32.26
CA GLY A 50 -28.68 -1.44 30.84
C GLY A 50 -28.05 -2.74 30.31
N THR A 51 -28.29 -3.90 30.93
CA THR A 51 -27.82 -5.22 30.46
C THR A 51 -28.60 -5.80 29.29
N LEU A 52 -27.91 -6.55 28.41
CA LEU A 52 -28.30 -7.93 28.05
C LEU A 52 -27.13 -8.73 27.43
N GLN A 53 -26.95 -9.97 27.90
CA GLN A 53 -25.90 -10.92 27.48
C GLN A 53 -26.44 -11.93 26.46
N VAL A 54 -25.56 -12.53 25.65
CA VAL A 54 -25.37 -14.00 25.50
C VAL A 54 -23.87 -14.19 25.14
N CYS A 55 -23.00 -14.80 25.97
CA CYS A 55 -22.69 -16.24 26.09
C CYS A 55 -22.46 -16.95 24.73
N GLN A 56 -21.51 -17.87 24.51
CA GLN A 56 -20.58 -18.68 25.32
C GLN A 56 -19.38 -19.02 24.39
N LEU A 57 -18.18 -19.48 24.79
CA LEU A 57 -17.85 -20.58 25.70
C LEU A 57 -16.34 -20.54 26.05
N CYS A 58 -15.96 -20.84 27.30
CA CYS A 58 -14.56 -21.05 27.70
C CYS A 58 -14.21 -22.54 27.74
N GLN A 59 -12.93 -22.88 27.50
CA GLN A 59 -12.30 -24.03 28.15
C GLN A 59 -10.97 -23.62 28.79
N VAL A 60 -10.77 -24.08 30.03
CA VAL A 60 -9.57 -23.86 30.85
C VAL A 60 -9.05 -25.23 31.26
N LEU A 61 -7.73 -25.44 31.22
CA LEU A 61 -7.09 -26.58 31.87
C LEU A 61 -5.81 -26.18 32.63
N CYS A 62 -5.83 -26.48 33.92
CA CYS A 62 -4.70 -26.66 34.83
C CYS A 62 -4.71 -28.14 35.25
N ARG A 63 -3.66 -28.81 35.74
CA ARG A 63 -2.43 -28.36 36.41
C ARG A 63 -1.40 -29.50 36.55
N CYS A 64 -0.26 -29.16 37.17
CA CYS A 64 0.62 -30.00 38.02
C CYS A 64 1.74 -30.87 37.40
N ALA A 65 2.74 -31.15 38.24
CA ALA A 65 4.10 -31.51 37.87
C ALA A 65 4.79 -32.42 38.91
N ARG A 66 6.00 -32.88 38.54
CA ARG A 66 7.02 -33.66 39.31
C ARG A 66 6.90 -35.19 39.29
N CYS A 67 7.80 -35.84 38.54
CA CYS A 67 8.97 -36.50 39.14
C CYS A 67 10.11 -36.61 38.11
N ALA A 68 11.36 -36.83 38.53
CA ALA A 68 12.56 -36.59 37.72
C ALA A 68 13.44 -37.84 37.49
N ARG A 69 14.14 -37.91 36.34
CA ARG A 69 15.55 -38.39 36.19
C ARG A 69 16.06 -38.34 34.72
N ARG A 70 16.91 -37.36 34.43
CA ARG A 70 17.89 -37.23 33.31
C ARG A 70 17.37 -37.26 31.84
N PRO A 71 18.12 -36.68 30.87
CA PRO A 71 17.50 -36.03 29.72
C PRO A 71 17.54 -36.85 28.41
N CYS A 72 16.38 -37.05 27.81
CA CYS A 72 16.23 -37.34 26.38
C CYS A 72 15.46 -36.19 25.73
N TRP A 73 16.06 -35.52 24.74
CA TRP A 73 15.42 -34.40 24.02
C TRP A 73 14.38 -34.93 23.02
N CYS A 74 13.13 -35.01 23.46
CA CYS A 74 11.96 -35.20 22.59
C CYS A 74 10.95 -34.08 22.85
N ALA A 75 11.12 -32.95 22.16
CA ALA A 75 10.21 -31.81 22.26
C ALA A 75 8.91 -32.06 21.46
N ARG A 76 7.81 -32.38 22.14
CA ARG A 76 6.46 -32.15 21.60
C ARG A 76 6.03 -30.72 21.93
N TYR A 77 5.96 -29.85 20.93
CA TYR A 77 5.43 -28.51 21.07
C TYR A 77 3.89 -28.50 20.91
N PRO A 78 3.13 -27.86 21.82
CA PRO A 78 1.78 -27.42 21.53
C PRO A 78 1.81 -26.18 20.60
N THR A 79 0.79 -26.04 19.77
CA THR A 79 0.70 -25.03 18.71
C THR A 79 0.49 -23.61 19.24
N GLY A 80 1.38 -22.68 18.84
CA GLY A 80 1.26 -21.24 19.04
C GLY A 80 2.21 -20.47 18.11
N VAL A 81 1.66 -19.56 17.30
CA VAL A 81 2.32 -18.80 16.22
C VAL A 81 3.15 -17.64 16.82
N PRO A 82 4.40 -17.36 16.37
CA PRO A 82 4.65 -16.65 15.10
C PRO A 82 5.43 -17.48 14.07
N GLY A 83 4.89 -17.56 12.85
CA GLY A 83 5.58 -18.19 11.73
C GLY A 83 6.64 -17.28 11.14
N ILE A 84 7.90 -17.70 11.22
CA ILE A 84 8.90 -17.32 10.21
C ILE A 84 8.51 -18.08 8.94
N LEU A 85 7.93 -17.39 7.96
CA LEU A 85 7.77 -17.93 6.62
C LEU A 85 8.84 -17.33 5.70
N GLN A 86 9.61 -18.21 5.09
CA GLN A 86 10.78 -17.92 4.28
C GLN A 86 10.66 -18.80 3.03
N VAL A 87 10.61 -18.21 1.84
CA VAL A 87 10.62 -19.00 0.61
C VAL A 87 12.08 -19.35 0.25
N CYS A 88 12.31 -20.64 0.07
CA CYS A 88 13.57 -21.23 -0.37
C CYS A 88 13.32 -22.04 -1.64
N GLN A 89 14.35 -22.19 -2.48
CA GLN A 89 14.52 -23.36 -3.32
C GLN A 89 15.85 -24.03 -2.97
N ALA A 90 15.84 -25.36 -2.88
CA ALA A 90 16.99 -26.17 -2.48
C ALA A 90 17.81 -26.64 -3.71
N PRO A 91 19.12 -26.87 -3.57
CA PRO A 91 19.87 -27.63 -4.56
C PRO A 91 19.52 -29.12 -4.47
N MET A 92 19.44 -29.79 -5.62
CA MET A 92 19.26 -31.25 -5.72
C MET A 92 20.53 -32.00 -5.24
N PRO A 93 20.40 -33.24 -4.74
CA PRO A 93 21.50 -33.91 -4.03
C PRO A 93 22.53 -34.54 -4.97
N GLY A 94 23.81 -34.52 -4.56
CA GLY A 94 24.80 -35.53 -4.97
C GLY A 94 26.13 -35.05 -5.57
N VAL A 95 26.99 -34.40 -4.78
CA VAL A 95 28.47 -34.56 -4.85
C VAL A 95 29.05 -34.33 -3.44
N PRO A 96 29.88 -35.23 -2.88
CA PRO A 96 30.61 -34.99 -1.63
C PRO A 96 31.98 -34.34 -1.88
N GLY A 97 32.47 -33.50 -0.95
CA GLY A 97 33.89 -33.09 -0.92
C GLY A 97 34.19 -31.67 -0.42
N ASP A 98 34.56 -31.57 0.87
CA ASP A 98 35.59 -30.70 1.46
C ASP A 98 35.70 -29.21 1.06
N HIS A 99 35.19 -28.34 1.94
CA HIS A 99 35.62 -26.94 2.04
C HIS A 99 36.90 -26.82 2.91
N ALA A 100 38.06 -26.98 2.27
CA ALA A 100 39.32 -26.49 2.84
C ALA A 100 39.35 -24.94 2.84
N ARG A 101 39.78 -24.34 3.95
CA ARG A 101 39.98 -22.88 4.06
C ARG A 101 41.19 -22.46 3.21
N CYS A 102 41.11 -21.33 2.52
CA CYS A 102 42.29 -20.62 2.03
C CYS A 102 42.14 -19.10 2.24
N ALA A 103 43.19 -18.49 2.76
CA ALA A 103 43.25 -17.07 3.12
C ALA A 103 43.74 -16.21 1.94
N ARG A 104 43.62 -14.89 2.08
CA ARG A 104 44.11 -13.88 1.12
C ARG A 104 45.64 -13.85 1.04
N TYR A 105 46.18 -13.59 -0.15
CA TYR A 105 47.39 -12.80 -0.43
C TYR A 105 47.35 -12.29 -1.90
N PRO A 106 48.21 -11.33 -2.36
CA PRO A 106 47.78 -10.30 -3.30
C PRO A 106 48.37 -10.40 -4.74
N ALA A 107 47.85 -9.51 -5.59
CA ALA A 107 48.14 -9.22 -7.01
C ALA A 107 49.50 -9.62 -7.63
N GLY A 108 49.45 -10.09 -8.89
CA GLY A 108 50.56 -9.89 -9.85
C GLY A 108 50.68 -10.86 -11.04
N VAL A 109 50.48 -10.33 -12.27
CA VAL A 109 51.09 -10.76 -13.56
C VAL A 109 50.55 -12.05 -14.23
N PRO A 110 50.37 -12.10 -15.58
CA PRO A 110 49.62 -13.18 -16.25
C PRO A 110 50.46 -14.18 -17.05
N GLY A 111 49.88 -15.38 -17.27
CA GLY A 111 50.18 -16.21 -18.45
C GLY A 111 51.02 -17.47 -18.24
N ALA A 112 50.38 -18.58 -17.85
CA ALA A 112 50.91 -19.93 -18.08
C ALA A 112 49.76 -20.94 -18.28
N ARG A 113 49.79 -21.69 -19.40
CA ARG A 113 48.86 -22.80 -19.64
C ARG A 113 49.43 -24.08 -19.02
N ALA A 114 48.72 -24.69 -18.09
CA ALA A 114 48.95 -26.08 -17.66
C ALA A 114 47.74 -26.94 -18.02
N ARG A 115 47.97 -28.08 -18.68
CA ARG A 115 46.92 -28.99 -19.16
C ARG A 115 46.58 -29.97 -18.04
N CYS A 116 45.29 -30.20 -17.78
CA CYS A 116 44.84 -31.39 -17.06
C CYS A 116 44.18 -32.36 -18.05
N ALA A 117 44.48 -33.65 -17.94
CA ALA A 117 44.14 -34.66 -18.94
C ALA A 117 43.21 -35.74 -18.37
N ARG A 118 42.53 -36.45 -19.29
CA ARG A 118 41.67 -37.63 -19.11
C ARG A 118 40.22 -37.37 -18.64
N CYS A 119 39.33 -37.27 -19.64
CA CYS A 119 37.92 -37.63 -19.55
C CYS A 119 37.60 -38.54 -20.75
N PRO A 120 36.98 -39.73 -20.57
CA PRO A 120 36.63 -40.62 -21.67
C PRO A 120 35.11 -40.82 -21.83
N CYS A 121 34.36 -39.77 -22.19
CA CYS A 121 33.08 -39.93 -22.90
C CYS A 121 32.70 -38.67 -23.69
N ARG A 122 32.34 -38.86 -24.96
CA ARG A 122 31.95 -37.78 -25.88
C ARG A 122 30.46 -37.46 -25.69
N CYS A 123 30.12 -36.20 -25.45
CA CYS A 123 28.81 -35.68 -25.83
C CYS A 123 28.90 -34.21 -26.25
N ALA A 124 28.97 -33.98 -27.56
CA ALA A 124 29.08 -32.64 -28.12
C ALA A 124 27.69 -32.03 -28.35
N ARG A 125 27.13 -31.34 -27.33
CA ARG A 125 26.03 -30.35 -27.44
C ARG A 125 25.68 -29.78 -26.05
N CYS A 126 26.42 -28.78 -25.58
CA CYS A 126 25.93 -27.89 -24.52
C CYS A 126 26.67 -26.53 -24.52
N ALA A 127 26.47 -25.76 -25.58
CA ALA A 127 26.95 -24.38 -25.71
C ALA A 127 25.75 -23.43 -25.96
N ARG A 128 24.80 -23.41 -25.00
CA ARG A 128 23.68 -22.47 -24.86
C ARG A 128 22.91 -22.81 -23.58
N CYS A 129 23.36 -22.27 -22.45
CA CYS A 129 22.59 -22.23 -21.21
C CYS A 129 22.91 -20.92 -20.49
N PRO A 130 22.17 -19.82 -20.75
CA PRO A 130 22.32 -18.62 -19.94
C PRO A 130 21.80 -18.92 -18.54
N CYS A 131 22.64 -18.65 -17.53
CA CYS A 131 22.31 -18.87 -16.13
C CYS A 131 20.98 -18.17 -15.79
N GLN A 132 20.01 -18.92 -15.27
CA GLN A 132 18.76 -18.33 -14.78
C GLN A 132 19.07 -17.52 -13.52
N VAL A 133 18.72 -16.24 -13.51
CA VAL A 133 18.97 -15.33 -12.38
C VAL A 133 17.70 -14.54 -12.08
N CYS A 134 17.11 -14.76 -10.91
CA CYS A 134 15.96 -13.99 -10.45
C CYS A 134 16.32 -12.51 -10.31
N GLN A 135 15.45 -11.64 -10.84
CA GLN A 135 15.57 -10.19 -10.76
C GLN A 135 14.43 -9.64 -9.90
N VAL A 136 14.75 -8.84 -8.87
CA VAL A 136 13.76 -8.37 -7.89
C VAL A 136 13.68 -6.83 -7.92
N PRO A 137 12.79 -6.25 -8.74
CA PRO A 137 12.49 -4.83 -8.65
C PRO A 137 11.62 -4.55 -7.42
N CYS A 138 12.14 -3.70 -6.52
CA CYS A 138 11.36 -3.12 -5.44
C CYS A 138 10.91 -1.71 -5.84
N ARG A 139 9.71 -1.32 -5.41
CA ARG A 139 9.19 0.05 -5.61
C ARG A 139 8.58 0.59 -4.35
N CYS A 140 8.59 1.90 -4.23
CA CYS A 140 7.68 2.62 -3.35
C CYS A 140 6.70 3.41 -4.20
N ALA A 141 5.45 3.52 -3.73
CA ALA A 141 4.51 4.58 -4.08
C ALA A 141 5.22 5.92 -4.37
N ARG A 142 5.07 6.44 -5.59
CA ARG A 142 5.51 7.81 -5.89
C ARG A 142 4.79 8.83 -5.01
N CYS A 143 5.38 10.01 -4.94
CA CYS A 143 5.04 10.96 -3.91
C CYS A 143 4.75 12.35 -4.49
N PRO A 144 3.61 12.99 -4.17
CA PRO A 144 3.24 14.28 -4.72
C PRO A 144 4.25 15.40 -4.43
N CYS A 145 4.74 16.05 -5.48
CA CYS A 145 5.81 17.04 -5.48
C CYS A 145 5.37 18.45 -5.00
N ARG A 146 4.52 18.50 -3.95
CA ARG A 146 3.74 19.69 -3.56
C ARG A 146 3.95 20.14 -2.11
N ARG A 147 4.67 19.36 -1.30
CA ARG A 147 4.76 19.58 0.15
C ARG A 147 6.10 19.11 0.71
N ALA A 148 6.79 20.00 1.43
CA ALA A 148 7.72 19.57 2.48
C ALA A 148 6.95 18.65 3.45
N ARG A 149 7.48 17.45 3.72
CA ARG A 149 6.65 16.28 4.05
C ARG A 149 6.61 15.95 5.51
N HIS A 150 5.46 15.48 5.98
CA HIS A 150 5.38 14.70 7.22
C HIS A 150 6.33 13.48 7.17
N THR A 151 6.86 13.05 8.32
CA THR A 151 7.49 11.72 8.46
C THR A 151 6.54 10.60 7.97
N CYS A 152 5.22 10.81 8.07
CA CYS A 152 4.17 9.93 7.55
C CYS A 152 4.08 9.79 6.01
N GLN A 153 4.76 10.61 5.20
CA GLN A 153 4.90 10.37 3.74
C GLN A 153 6.33 10.00 3.32
N VAL A 154 7.32 10.31 4.16
CA VAL A 154 8.64 9.68 4.12
C VAL A 154 8.48 8.16 4.33
N ARG A 155 7.56 7.77 5.22
CA ARG A 155 7.02 6.43 5.51
C ARG A 155 6.82 5.45 4.36
N GLN A 156 6.25 5.85 3.22
CA GLN A 156 5.98 4.90 2.12
C GLN A 156 7.31 4.39 1.54
N VAL A 157 8.26 5.30 1.31
CA VAL A 157 9.60 5.02 0.76
C VAL A 157 10.45 4.22 1.73
N TRP A 158 10.31 4.56 3.01
CA TRP A 158 11.07 3.99 4.10
C TRP A 158 10.93 2.48 4.25
N GLN A 159 9.73 1.96 4.00
CA GLN A 159 9.43 0.53 4.16
C GLN A 159 10.15 -0.35 3.13
N ALA A 160 10.44 0.17 1.95
CA ALA A 160 11.13 -0.57 0.89
C ALA A 160 12.67 -0.61 1.09
N ALA A 161 13.23 0.28 1.92
CA ALA A 161 14.68 0.36 2.10
C ALA A 161 15.32 -0.81 2.87
N PRO A 162 14.73 -1.36 3.96
CA PRO A 162 15.24 -2.58 4.59
C PRO A 162 15.13 -3.82 3.67
N PRO A 163 13.97 -4.11 3.02
CA PRO A 163 13.86 -5.17 2.02
C PRO A 163 14.91 -5.06 0.92
N ARG A 164 15.11 -3.88 0.29
CA ARG A 164 16.23 -3.65 -0.65
C ARG A 164 17.54 -4.11 -0.02
N ARG A 165 17.89 -3.61 1.18
CA ARG A 165 19.21 -3.84 1.79
C ARG A 165 19.43 -5.33 2.04
N TYR A 166 18.41 -6.02 2.51
CA TYR A 166 18.35 -7.47 2.61
C TYR A 166 18.54 -8.18 1.25
N CYS A 167 17.81 -7.81 0.19
CA CYS A 167 17.90 -8.46 -1.12
C CYS A 167 19.32 -8.44 -1.71
N ARG A 168 20.05 -7.30 -1.64
CA ARG A 168 21.46 -7.30 -2.11
C ARG A 168 22.43 -8.01 -1.16
N LEU A 169 22.15 -8.08 0.15
CA LEU A 169 22.91 -8.94 1.07
C LEU A 169 22.68 -10.43 0.78
N ARG A 170 21.50 -10.79 0.25
CA ARG A 170 21.18 -12.13 -0.26
C ARG A 170 21.76 -12.42 -1.66
N GLY A 171 22.45 -11.45 -2.28
CA GLY A 171 23.03 -11.58 -3.62
C GLY A 171 22.03 -11.48 -4.77
N TRP A 172 20.79 -11.02 -4.54
CA TRP A 172 19.78 -10.90 -5.58
C TRP A 172 19.98 -9.65 -6.44
N ASN A 173 19.72 -9.77 -7.74
CA ASN A 173 19.71 -8.65 -8.68
C ASN A 173 18.55 -7.70 -8.35
N THR A 174 18.81 -6.70 -7.51
CA THR A 174 17.79 -5.82 -6.94
C THR A 174 17.86 -4.43 -7.55
N LEU A 175 16.81 -4.03 -8.25
CA LEU A 175 16.62 -2.66 -8.74
C LEU A 175 15.57 -1.95 -7.88
N PHE A 176 15.95 -0.86 -7.20
CA PHE A 176 15.05 -0.10 -6.33
C PHE A 176 14.85 1.32 -6.86
N VAL A 177 13.67 1.55 -7.45
CA VAL A 177 13.31 2.82 -8.09
C VAL A 177 12.14 3.50 -7.39
N CYS A 178 12.16 4.84 -7.39
CA CYS A 178 11.06 5.69 -6.96
C CYS A 178 11.20 7.06 -7.62
N GLY A 179 10.32 8.01 -7.29
CA GLY A 179 10.39 9.37 -7.80
C GLY A 179 9.29 10.27 -7.28
N THR A 180 9.28 11.49 -7.80
CA THR A 180 8.24 12.48 -7.56
C THR A 180 7.10 12.36 -8.56
N ASP A 181 5.87 12.47 -8.03
CA ASP A 181 4.65 12.62 -8.82
C ASP A 181 4.33 14.12 -8.93
N GLU A 182 4.40 14.64 -10.15
CA GLU A 182 4.49 16.08 -10.40
C GLU A 182 3.23 16.67 -11.03
N TYR A 183 2.33 15.85 -11.59
CA TYR A 183 1.23 16.29 -12.44
C TYR A 183 -0.11 16.49 -11.72
N GLY A 184 -0.97 17.30 -12.34
CA GLY A 184 -2.35 17.51 -11.93
C GLY A 184 -2.63 18.81 -11.16
N THR A 185 -3.92 19.03 -10.87
CA THR A 185 -4.49 20.34 -10.53
C THR A 185 -3.90 20.98 -9.27
N ALA A 186 -3.49 20.22 -8.26
CA ALA A 186 -2.92 20.80 -7.04
C ALA A 186 -1.45 21.24 -7.19
N THR A 187 -0.77 20.92 -8.30
CA THR A 187 0.54 21.51 -8.62
C THR A 187 0.28 22.92 -9.14
N GLU A 188 -0.60 23.07 -10.13
CA GLU A 188 -1.05 24.36 -10.64
C GLU A 188 -1.60 25.26 -9.53
N THR A 189 -2.44 24.71 -8.64
CA THR A 189 -2.98 25.46 -7.48
C THR A 189 -1.85 25.97 -6.58
N ARG A 190 -0.91 25.10 -6.20
CA ARG A 190 0.16 25.48 -5.28
C ARG A 190 1.23 26.37 -5.93
N ALA A 191 1.45 26.20 -7.23
CA ALA A 191 2.32 27.05 -8.02
C ALA A 191 1.74 28.47 -8.09
N LEU A 192 0.43 28.60 -8.34
CA LEU A 192 -0.30 29.87 -8.30
C LEU A 192 -0.27 30.52 -6.89
N GLU A 193 -0.51 29.74 -5.83
CA GLU A 193 -0.41 30.21 -4.42
C GLU A 193 1.00 30.73 -4.06
N GLU A 194 2.06 30.19 -4.65
CA GLU A 194 3.45 30.58 -4.39
C GLU A 194 4.04 31.54 -5.44
N GLY A 195 3.27 31.96 -6.45
CA GLY A 195 3.75 32.82 -7.55
C GLY A 195 4.80 32.17 -8.47
N LEU A 196 4.81 30.84 -8.56
CA LEU A 196 5.76 30.05 -9.35
C LEU A 196 5.09 29.38 -10.56
N SER A 197 5.89 28.94 -11.53
CA SER A 197 5.41 27.99 -12.54
C SER A 197 5.30 26.57 -11.95
N PRO A 198 4.43 25.70 -12.50
CA PRO A 198 4.36 24.30 -12.07
C PRO A 198 5.70 23.56 -12.14
N GLN A 199 6.49 23.81 -13.20
CA GLN A 199 7.84 23.26 -13.36
C GLN A 199 8.78 23.72 -12.23
N GLN A 200 8.84 25.02 -11.93
CA GLN A 200 9.67 25.58 -10.85
C GLN A 200 9.29 25.02 -9.48
N LEU A 201 7.99 24.87 -9.21
CA LEU A 201 7.48 24.25 -7.98
C LEU A 201 7.96 22.79 -7.87
N CYS A 202 7.84 22.03 -8.96
CA CYS A 202 8.26 20.64 -9.04
C CYS A 202 9.78 20.47 -8.92
N ASP A 203 10.59 21.34 -9.54
CA ASP A 203 12.05 21.32 -9.41
C ASP A 203 12.48 21.52 -7.96
N ARG A 204 11.89 22.53 -7.29
CA ARG A 204 12.19 22.85 -5.88
C ARG A 204 11.83 21.69 -4.95
N TYR A 205 10.64 21.10 -5.11
CA TYR A 205 10.21 20.00 -4.25
C TYR A 205 10.87 18.66 -4.59
N HIS A 206 11.27 18.41 -5.84
CA HIS A 206 12.06 17.24 -6.21
C HIS A 206 13.41 17.23 -5.51
N ALA A 207 14.14 18.36 -5.55
CA ALA A 207 15.39 18.52 -4.81
C ALA A 207 15.20 18.29 -3.30
N LEU A 208 14.20 18.94 -2.70
CA LEU A 208 13.89 18.76 -1.28
C LEU A 208 13.57 17.29 -0.92
N HIS A 209 12.85 16.57 -1.77
CA HIS A 209 12.58 15.15 -1.57
C HIS A 209 13.84 14.30 -1.66
N ALA A 210 14.67 14.51 -2.68
CA ALA A 210 15.94 13.81 -2.85
C ALA A 210 16.86 14.01 -1.63
N ASP A 211 16.98 15.23 -1.13
CA ASP A 211 17.81 15.57 0.03
C ASP A 211 17.29 14.94 1.33
N VAL A 212 15.97 15.01 1.58
CA VAL A 212 15.33 14.33 2.72
C VAL A 212 15.61 12.83 2.67
N TYR A 213 15.44 12.18 1.51
CA TYR A 213 15.73 10.74 1.37
C TYR A 213 17.21 10.39 1.50
N ARG A 214 18.11 11.27 1.05
CA ARG A 214 19.56 11.10 1.19
C ARG A 214 19.99 11.17 2.66
N TRP A 215 19.49 12.17 3.41
CA TRP A 215 19.72 12.28 4.86
C TRP A 215 19.22 11.03 5.60
N PHE A 216 18.03 10.57 5.23
CA PHE A 216 17.42 9.33 5.72
C PHE A 216 18.10 8.04 5.22
N ARG A 217 19.17 8.11 4.42
CA ARG A 217 19.96 6.97 3.92
C ARG A 217 19.13 5.94 3.13
N ILE A 218 18.14 6.41 2.37
CA ILE A 218 17.36 5.59 1.44
C ILE A 218 18.20 5.37 0.18
N SER A 219 18.59 4.11 -0.05
CA SER A 219 19.51 3.71 -1.12
C SER A 219 18.75 3.29 -2.38
N PHE A 220 18.05 4.23 -3.02
CA PHE A 220 17.55 4.04 -4.39
C PHE A 220 18.69 3.81 -5.37
N ASP A 221 18.45 3.05 -6.43
CA ASP A 221 19.34 3.02 -7.60
C ASP A 221 19.06 4.21 -8.53
N HIS A 222 17.79 4.59 -8.64
CA HIS A 222 17.38 5.80 -9.33
C HIS A 222 16.16 6.44 -8.64
N PHE A 223 16.22 7.77 -8.47
CA PHE A 223 15.14 8.58 -7.96
C PHE A 223 14.75 9.61 -9.02
N GLY A 224 13.73 9.29 -9.82
CA GLY A 224 13.34 10.05 -11.01
C GLY A 224 12.09 10.92 -10.81
N ARG A 225 11.44 11.25 -11.93
CA ARG A 225 10.33 12.20 -12.05
C ARG A 225 9.28 11.66 -13.02
N THR A 226 8.00 12.06 -12.87
CA THR A 226 6.93 11.65 -13.81
C THR A 226 6.88 12.46 -15.11
N THR A 227 7.66 13.53 -15.23
CA THR A 227 7.60 14.48 -16.36
C THR A 227 8.28 13.99 -17.64
N THR A 228 7.95 12.76 -18.06
CA THR A 228 8.47 12.08 -19.26
C THR A 228 7.31 11.33 -19.95
N PRO A 229 6.65 11.94 -20.95
CA PRO A 229 5.29 11.56 -21.37
C PRO A 229 5.19 10.27 -22.21
N GLN A 230 6.28 9.82 -22.84
CA GLN A 230 6.26 8.92 -24.00
C GLN A 230 5.61 7.55 -23.71
N ILE A 231 5.91 6.93 -22.57
CA ILE A 231 5.43 5.57 -22.25
C ILE A 231 3.93 5.57 -21.92
N ALA A 232 3.41 6.65 -21.31
CA ALA A 232 1.98 6.75 -21.05
C ALA A 232 1.17 6.90 -22.34
N GLN A 233 1.74 7.57 -23.36
CA GLN A 233 1.15 7.68 -24.68
C GLN A 233 1.16 6.33 -25.44
N ASP A 234 2.23 5.53 -25.37
CA ASP A 234 2.25 4.17 -25.96
C ASP A 234 1.17 3.25 -25.34
N ILE A 235 1.11 3.17 -24.00
CA ILE A 235 0.10 2.36 -23.30
C ILE A 235 -1.33 2.82 -23.65
N PHE A 236 -1.55 4.14 -23.73
CA PHE A 236 -2.83 4.71 -24.18
C PHE A 236 -3.19 4.28 -25.60
N GLN A 237 -2.27 4.39 -26.57
CA GLN A 237 -2.54 4.00 -27.96
C GLN A 237 -2.86 2.51 -28.08
N ARG A 238 -2.20 1.65 -27.29
CA ARG A 238 -2.48 0.20 -27.25
C ARG A 238 -3.86 -0.13 -26.69
N LEU A 239 -4.31 0.61 -25.66
CA LEU A 239 -5.65 0.51 -25.08
C LEU A 239 -6.73 1.02 -26.05
N LEU A 240 -6.45 2.12 -26.76
CA LEU A 240 -7.32 2.70 -27.77
C LEU A 240 -7.54 1.73 -28.93
N ALA A 241 -6.45 1.21 -29.52
CA ALA A 241 -6.48 0.27 -30.65
C ALA A 241 -7.20 -1.06 -30.33
N ARG A 242 -7.32 -1.42 -29.05
CA ARG A 242 -8.00 -2.63 -28.57
C ARG A 242 -9.43 -2.37 -28.03
N GLY A 243 -9.95 -1.15 -28.12
CA GLY A 243 -11.35 -0.85 -27.75
C GLY A 243 -11.62 -0.85 -26.24
N PHE A 244 -10.60 -0.66 -25.41
CA PHE A 244 -10.69 -0.54 -23.95
C PHE A 244 -10.91 0.89 -23.46
N LEU A 245 -11.07 1.85 -24.38
CA LEU A 245 -11.38 3.24 -24.06
C LEU A 245 -12.78 3.60 -24.54
N LEU A 246 -13.52 4.32 -23.70
CA LEU A 246 -14.81 4.92 -24.03
C LEU A 246 -14.65 6.45 -24.09
N GLN A 247 -15.45 7.10 -24.92
CA GLN A 247 -15.53 8.56 -25.02
C GLN A 247 -16.94 8.99 -24.59
N ASP A 248 -17.03 9.90 -23.63
CA ASP A 248 -18.29 10.42 -23.11
C ASP A 248 -18.16 11.91 -22.78
N THR A 249 -19.27 12.63 -22.68
CA THR A 249 -19.30 14.08 -22.43
C THR A 249 -19.77 14.35 -21.01
N LEU A 250 -18.96 15.09 -20.25
CA LEU A 250 -19.32 15.52 -18.90
C LEU A 250 -19.68 17.01 -18.90
N GLU A 251 -20.69 17.37 -18.12
CA GLU A 251 -20.98 18.77 -17.81
C GLU A 251 -20.03 19.26 -16.71
N GLN A 252 -19.32 20.36 -16.97
CA GLN A 252 -18.44 21.00 -15.99
C GLN A 252 -18.64 22.50 -15.98
N LEU A 253 -18.41 23.12 -14.82
CA LEU A 253 -18.43 24.57 -14.70
C LEU A 253 -17.15 25.18 -15.28
N ARG A 254 -17.30 26.02 -16.30
CA ARG A 254 -16.22 26.79 -16.94
C ARG A 254 -16.32 28.25 -16.53
N CYS A 255 -15.22 28.81 -16.03
CA CYS A 255 -15.12 30.25 -15.83
C CYS A 255 -14.50 30.88 -17.07
N GLU A 256 -15.30 31.65 -17.81
CA GLU A 256 -14.88 32.34 -19.03
C GLU A 256 -13.77 33.36 -18.74
N SER A 257 -13.92 34.17 -17.69
CA SER A 257 -12.93 35.18 -17.27
C SER A 257 -11.57 34.57 -16.87
N CYS A 258 -11.57 33.34 -16.33
CA CYS A 258 -10.33 32.62 -15.97
C CYS A 258 -9.83 31.66 -17.07
N GLY A 259 -10.54 31.60 -18.20
CA GLY A 259 -10.24 30.74 -19.34
C GLY A 259 -10.22 29.23 -19.07
N ARG A 260 -10.84 28.75 -17.98
CA ARG A 260 -10.63 27.37 -17.48
C ARG A 260 -11.86 26.71 -16.88
N TYR A 261 -11.88 25.39 -16.90
CA TYR A 261 -12.80 24.58 -16.11
C TYR A 261 -12.45 24.65 -14.62
N LEU A 262 -13.46 24.68 -13.76
CA LEU A 262 -13.31 24.81 -12.32
C LEU A 262 -13.44 23.43 -11.66
N ALA A 263 -12.38 23.03 -10.95
CA ALA A 263 -12.50 21.96 -9.96
C ALA A 263 -13.35 22.42 -8.77
N ASP A 264 -14.08 21.50 -8.14
CA ASP A 264 -15.07 21.73 -7.07
C ASP A 264 -14.64 22.73 -5.98
N ARG A 265 -13.37 22.66 -5.55
CA ARG A 265 -12.75 23.57 -4.56
C ARG A 265 -12.62 25.04 -4.99
N PHE A 266 -12.76 25.32 -6.28
CA PHE A 266 -12.76 26.66 -6.86
C PHE A 266 -14.18 27.17 -7.17
N VAL A 267 -15.21 26.39 -6.82
CA VAL A 267 -16.61 26.75 -6.94
C VAL A 267 -17.19 26.95 -5.54
N GLU A 268 -17.77 28.12 -5.31
CA GLU A 268 -18.70 28.38 -4.20
C GLU A 268 -20.09 28.64 -4.78
N GLY A 269 -21.14 28.42 -4.00
CA GLY A 269 -22.50 28.76 -4.40
C GLY A 269 -23.53 28.34 -3.37
N THR A 270 -24.79 28.59 -3.68
CA THR A 270 -25.91 28.27 -2.80
C THR A 270 -26.29 26.80 -2.88
N CYS A 271 -26.23 26.09 -1.75
CA CYS A 271 -26.59 24.70 -1.63
C CYS A 271 -28.05 24.46 -2.07
N PRO A 272 -28.30 23.57 -3.06
CA PRO A 272 -29.65 23.32 -3.55
C PRO A 272 -30.59 22.70 -2.49
N PHE A 273 -30.03 22.05 -1.46
CA PHE A 273 -30.79 21.31 -0.45
C PHE A 273 -31.11 22.09 0.83
N CYS A 274 -30.28 23.06 1.23
CA CYS A 274 -30.46 23.78 2.51
C CYS A 274 -30.30 25.31 2.42
N GLY A 275 -30.10 25.86 1.21
CA GLY A 275 -29.99 27.30 1.00
C GLY A 275 -28.73 27.97 1.59
N TYR A 276 -27.73 27.19 2.03
CA TYR A 276 -26.46 27.75 2.50
C TYR A 276 -25.68 28.39 1.35
N ALA A 277 -25.41 29.70 1.44
CA ALA A 277 -24.90 30.51 0.34
C ALA A 277 -23.42 30.23 -0.06
N GLU A 278 -22.63 29.64 0.83
CA GLU A 278 -21.19 29.41 0.68
C GLU A 278 -20.87 27.90 0.62
N ALA A 279 -21.75 27.09 0.02
CA ALA A 279 -21.47 25.68 -0.21
C ALA A 279 -20.41 25.51 -1.31
N ARG A 280 -19.52 24.54 -1.13
CA ARG A 280 -18.46 24.21 -2.09
C ARG A 280 -18.98 23.23 -3.14
N GLY A 281 -18.29 23.12 -4.26
CA GLY A 281 -18.69 22.23 -5.36
C GLY A 281 -18.72 20.73 -5.04
N ASP A 282 -18.12 20.28 -3.92
CA ASP A 282 -18.01 18.88 -3.50
C ASP A 282 -18.95 18.53 -2.34
N GLN A 283 -19.08 19.44 -1.38
CA GLN A 283 -19.82 19.23 -0.14
C GLN A 283 -20.33 20.55 0.43
N CYS A 284 -21.59 20.55 0.86
CA CYS A 284 -22.13 21.63 1.68
C CYS A 284 -21.70 21.47 3.14
N GLU A 285 -20.94 22.43 3.67
CA GLU A 285 -20.44 22.38 5.06
C GLU A 285 -21.56 22.48 6.11
N LYS A 286 -22.68 23.16 5.79
CA LYS A 286 -23.82 23.34 6.72
C LYS A 286 -24.66 22.09 6.92
N CYS A 287 -24.92 21.31 5.86
CA CYS A 287 -25.77 20.12 5.93
C CYS A 287 -25.02 18.79 5.70
N GLY A 288 -23.70 18.84 5.50
CA GLY A 288 -22.84 17.69 5.26
C GLY A 288 -23.05 16.95 3.93
N LYS A 289 -24.06 17.33 3.15
CA LYS A 289 -24.45 16.61 1.94
C LYS A 289 -23.44 16.81 0.82
N LEU A 290 -23.01 15.70 0.20
CA LEU A 290 -22.22 15.68 -1.03
C LEU A 290 -23.11 16.11 -2.19
N ILE A 291 -22.56 16.98 -3.04
CA ILE A 291 -23.25 17.59 -4.19
C ILE A 291 -22.29 17.64 -5.38
N ASN A 292 -22.81 17.68 -6.60
CA ASN A 292 -21.98 17.99 -7.77
C ASN A 292 -21.93 19.51 -7.97
N ALA A 293 -20.79 20.05 -8.42
CA ALA A 293 -20.62 21.50 -8.57
C ALA A 293 -21.66 22.14 -9.50
N VAL A 294 -22.13 21.41 -10.53
CA VAL A 294 -23.19 21.84 -11.45
C VAL A 294 -24.57 21.97 -10.80
N GLU A 295 -24.80 21.38 -9.62
CA GLU A 295 -26.07 21.48 -8.87
C GLU A 295 -26.14 22.73 -7.98
N LEU A 296 -25.03 23.47 -7.83
CA LEU A 296 -25.00 24.71 -7.04
C LEU A 296 -25.85 25.79 -7.70
N LYS A 297 -26.70 26.45 -6.90
CA LYS A 297 -27.43 27.64 -7.34
C LYS A 297 -26.53 28.86 -7.22
N ASN A 298 -26.53 29.75 -8.22
CA ASN A 298 -25.66 30.92 -8.29
C ASN A 298 -24.17 30.56 -8.03
N PRO A 299 -23.56 29.66 -8.83
CA PRO A 299 -22.16 29.31 -8.65
C PRO A 299 -21.27 30.55 -8.88
N GLN A 300 -20.15 30.62 -8.18
CA GLN A 300 -19.14 31.66 -8.29
C GLN A 300 -17.74 31.03 -8.31
N CYS A 301 -16.87 31.58 -9.15
CA CYS A 301 -15.46 31.23 -9.19
C CYS A 301 -14.72 31.86 -8.00
N LYS A 302 -14.04 31.05 -7.17
CA LYS A 302 -13.18 31.57 -6.08
C LYS A 302 -12.07 32.49 -6.54
N LEU A 303 -11.61 32.33 -7.78
CA LEU A 303 -10.42 33.02 -8.29
C LEU A 303 -10.71 34.45 -8.73
N CYS A 304 -11.86 34.70 -9.38
CA CYS A 304 -12.22 36.00 -9.95
C CYS A 304 -13.59 36.53 -9.52
N ARG A 305 -14.34 35.79 -8.69
CA ARG A 305 -15.75 36.04 -8.31
C ARG A 305 -16.78 36.09 -9.45
N GLY A 306 -16.36 35.87 -10.70
CA GLY A 306 -17.28 35.72 -11.84
C GLY A 306 -18.12 34.45 -11.78
N THR A 307 -19.32 34.51 -12.38
CA THR A 307 -20.24 33.37 -12.52
C THR A 307 -19.73 32.40 -13.60
N PRO A 308 -19.47 31.13 -13.28
CA PRO A 308 -19.11 30.13 -14.28
C PRO A 308 -20.36 29.59 -14.99
N VAL A 309 -20.19 29.20 -16.24
CA VAL A 309 -21.22 28.60 -17.09
C VAL A 309 -21.06 27.07 -17.12
N VAL A 310 -22.16 26.32 -17.17
CA VAL A 310 -22.09 24.88 -17.44
C VAL A 310 -21.70 24.68 -18.91
N THR A 311 -20.63 23.94 -19.16
CA THR A 311 -20.14 23.65 -20.52
C THR A 311 -19.91 22.15 -20.66
N PRO A 312 -20.48 21.49 -21.70
CA PRO A 312 -20.17 20.10 -22.01
C PRO A 312 -18.72 19.98 -22.46
N THR A 313 -17.99 19.00 -21.92
CA THR A 313 -16.58 18.75 -22.23
C THR A 313 -16.31 17.26 -22.40
N GLN A 314 -15.60 16.89 -23.46
CA GLN A 314 -15.39 15.48 -23.83
C GLN A 314 -14.29 14.85 -22.98
N HIS A 315 -14.49 13.60 -22.59
CA HIS A 315 -13.57 12.83 -21.75
C HIS A 315 -13.39 11.41 -22.25
N LEU A 316 -12.18 10.89 -22.10
CA LEU A 316 -11.87 9.47 -22.28
C LEU A 316 -11.91 8.74 -20.94
N PHE A 317 -12.45 7.53 -20.96
CA PHE A 317 -12.62 6.63 -19.82
C PHE A 317 -11.97 5.29 -20.11
N LEU A 318 -11.25 4.75 -19.14
CA LEU A 318 -10.77 3.36 -19.19
C LEU A 318 -11.95 2.43 -18.84
N ASP A 319 -12.26 1.52 -19.76
CA ASP A 319 -13.33 0.52 -19.66
C ASP A 319 -12.90 -0.65 -18.76
N LEU A 320 -12.82 -0.37 -17.45
CA LEU A 320 -12.52 -1.39 -16.45
C LEU A 320 -13.47 -2.61 -16.47
N PRO A 321 -14.81 -2.48 -16.72
CA PRO A 321 -15.68 -3.64 -16.87
C PRO A 321 -15.18 -4.68 -17.89
N LYS A 322 -14.74 -4.25 -19.09
CA LYS A 322 -14.18 -5.17 -20.10
C LYS A 322 -12.86 -5.84 -19.65
N LEU A 323 -12.15 -5.24 -18.70
CA LEU A 323 -10.85 -5.71 -18.21
C LEU A 323 -10.97 -6.50 -16.90
N GLU A 324 -12.18 -6.65 -16.34
CA GLU A 324 -12.43 -7.30 -15.05
C GLU A 324 -12.05 -8.79 -15.07
N GLY A 325 -12.54 -9.57 -16.05
CA GLY A 325 -12.21 -10.99 -16.17
C GLY A 325 -10.70 -11.30 -16.32
N PRO A 326 -9.95 -10.62 -17.22
CA PRO A 326 -8.49 -10.73 -17.29
C PRO A 326 -7.77 -10.34 -16.00
N LEU A 327 -8.29 -9.32 -15.29
CA LEU A 327 -7.74 -8.87 -14.00
C LEU A 327 -7.94 -9.94 -12.92
N GLU A 328 -9.15 -10.48 -12.76
CA GLU A 328 -9.46 -11.53 -11.78
C GLU A 328 -8.59 -12.77 -12.00
N ALA A 329 -8.47 -13.22 -13.25
CA ALA A 329 -7.62 -14.36 -13.61
C ALA A 329 -6.15 -14.13 -13.25
N TRP A 330 -5.64 -12.90 -13.35
CA TRP A 330 -4.30 -12.54 -12.88
C TRP A 330 -4.21 -12.44 -11.34
N LEU A 331 -5.21 -11.85 -10.68
CA LEU A 331 -5.24 -11.69 -9.22
C LEU A 331 -5.24 -13.03 -8.51
N GLU A 332 -6.01 -14.02 -8.95
CA GLU A 332 -6.01 -15.35 -8.35
C GLU A 332 -4.63 -16.02 -8.43
N ARG A 333 -3.92 -15.90 -9.56
CA ARG A 333 -2.53 -16.36 -9.69
C ARG A 333 -1.58 -15.59 -8.78
N SER A 334 -1.71 -14.27 -8.72
CA SER A 334 -0.84 -13.39 -7.92
C SER A 334 -1.06 -13.57 -6.41
N TRP A 335 -2.29 -13.86 -5.96
CA TRP A 335 -2.60 -14.12 -4.55
C TRP A 335 -2.25 -15.53 -4.09
N ALA A 336 -2.23 -16.51 -5.00
CA ALA A 336 -1.77 -17.87 -4.72
C ALA A 336 -0.24 -17.93 -4.58
N ALA A 337 0.50 -17.21 -5.42
CA ALA A 337 1.97 -17.23 -5.42
C ALA A 337 2.63 -16.11 -4.59
N GLY A 338 1.93 -14.99 -4.35
CA GLY A 338 2.54 -13.76 -3.86
C GLY A 338 2.09 -13.31 -2.46
N ASP A 339 3.06 -12.90 -1.65
CA ASP A 339 2.88 -12.31 -0.31
C ASP A 339 2.25 -10.90 -0.34
N TRP A 340 1.01 -10.79 -0.80
CA TRP A 340 0.20 -9.58 -0.64
C TRP A 340 -0.30 -9.44 0.79
N THR A 341 -0.20 -8.23 1.36
CA THR A 341 -0.67 -7.96 2.72
C THR A 341 -2.21 -8.12 2.84
N PRO A 342 -2.73 -8.54 4.01
CA PRO A 342 -4.16 -8.86 4.16
C PRO A 342 -5.10 -7.69 3.83
N ASN A 343 -4.72 -6.47 4.22
CA ASN A 343 -5.42 -5.23 3.88
C ASN A 343 -5.49 -4.99 2.36
N ALA A 344 -4.40 -5.21 1.62
CA ALA A 344 -4.35 -5.04 0.17
C ALA A 344 -5.26 -6.04 -0.55
N ARG A 345 -5.24 -7.32 -0.11
CA ARG A 345 -6.16 -8.36 -0.60
C ARG A 345 -7.62 -7.98 -0.32
N HIS A 346 -7.94 -7.53 0.89
CA HIS A 346 -9.29 -7.14 1.29
C HIS A 346 -9.83 -5.97 0.46
N ILE A 347 -9.08 -4.86 0.37
CA ILE A 347 -9.47 -3.66 -0.39
C ILE A 347 -9.71 -4.00 -1.87
N THR A 348 -8.85 -4.84 -2.46
CA THR A 348 -9.00 -5.24 -3.86
C THR A 348 -10.25 -6.10 -4.07
N ARG A 349 -10.54 -7.04 -3.17
CA ARG A 349 -11.78 -7.85 -3.21
C ARG A 349 -13.04 -7.01 -3.06
N THR A 350 -13.02 -5.98 -2.21
CA THR A 350 -14.13 -5.01 -2.12
C THR A 350 -14.40 -4.33 -3.46
N TRP A 351 -13.34 -3.86 -4.13
CA TRP A 351 -13.46 -3.20 -5.44
C TRP A 351 -14.02 -4.13 -6.54
N LEU A 352 -13.62 -5.40 -6.57
CA LEU A 352 -14.18 -6.38 -7.51
C LEU A 352 -15.64 -6.69 -7.20
N ARG A 353 -15.95 -7.02 -5.94
CA ARG A 353 -17.32 -7.36 -5.49
C ARG A 353 -18.33 -6.25 -5.78
N ASP A 354 -17.92 -5.00 -5.68
CA ASP A 354 -18.78 -3.84 -5.93
C ASP A 354 -18.96 -3.52 -7.44
N GLY A 355 -18.29 -4.28 -8.31
CA GLY A 355 -18.26 -4.16 -9.77
C GLY A 355 -17.34 -3.03 -10.24
N LEU A 356 -16.42 -3.32 -11.18
CA LEU A 356 -15.61 -2.26 -11.75
C LEU A 356 -16.46 -1.35 -12.64
N LYS A 357 -16.15 -0.05 -12.63
CA LYS A 357 -16.88 0.98 -13.38
C LYS A 357 -15.89 1.75 -14.27
N PRO A 358 -16.31 2.24 -15.45
CA PRO A 358 -15.45 3.06 -16.29
C PRO A 358 -14.89 4.25 -15.51
N ARG A 359 -13.59 4.54 -15.66
CA ARG A 359 -12.91 5.63 -14.93
C ARG A 359 -12.37 6.66 -15.90
N CYS A 360 -12.76 7.92 -15.74
CA CYS A 360 -12.27 9.03 -16.57
C CYS A 360 -10.75 9.22 -16.39
N ILE A 361 -9.99 9.00 -17.47
CA ILE A 361 -8.53 9.08 -17.53
C ILE A 361 -8.01 10.41 -18.09
N THR A 362 -8.87 11.40 -18.32
CA THR A 362 -8.50 12.72 -18.89
C THR A 362 -8.96 13.87 -18.01
N ARG A 363 -8.26 15.00 -18.04
CA ARG A 363 -8.63 16.24 -17.32
C ARG A 363 -8.29 17.49 -18.12
N ASP A 364 -9.10 18.51 -17.91
CA ASP A 364 -8.96 19.86 -18.48
C ASP A 364 -7.98 20.68 -17.63
N LEU A 365 -6.70 20.35 -17.75
CA LEU A 365 -5.59 20.97 -17.03
C LEU A 365 -4.45 21.24 -18.01
N THR A 366 -3.61 22.22 -17.72
CA THR A 366 -2.42 22.51 -18.54
C THR A 366 -1.20 21.71 -18.07
N TRP A 367 -1.17 21.28 -16.80
CA TRP A 367 -0.04 20.57 -16.21
C TRP A 367 -0.28 19.06 -16.05
N GLY A 368 0.02 18.31 -17.11
CA GLY A 368 -0.06 16.85 -17.18
C GLY A 368 0.55 16.28 -18.45
N THR A 369 0.55 14.95 -18.59
CA THR A 369 0.92 14.29 -19.85
C THR A 369 -0.14 14.58 -20.93
N PRO A 370 0.19 15.15 -22.10
CA PRO A 370 -0.80 15.49 -23.12
C PRO A 370 -1.39 14.24 -23.79
N VAL A 371 -2.69 14.30 -24.10
CA VAL A 371 -3.41 13.18 -24.74
C VAL A 371 -3.15 13.18 -26.26
N PRO A 372 -2.62 12.09 -26.84
CA PRO A 372 -2.26 12.01 -28.25
C PRO A 372 -3.48 11.62 -29.11
N LEU A 373 -4.55 12.42 -29.05
CA LEU A 373 -5.80 12.23 -29.80
C LEU A 373 -6.34 13.58 -30.26
N ASP A 374 -6.83 13.65 -31.50
CA ASP A 374 -7.47 14.87 -32.00
C ASP A 374 -8.77 15.18 -31.23
N GLY A 375 -9.03 16.47 -31.00
CA GLY A 375 -10.06 16.93 -30.06
C GLY A 375 -9.63 16.97 -28.58
N PHE A 376 -8.47 16.39 -28.22
CA PHE A 376 -7.96 16.34 -26.84
C PHE A 376 -6.67 17.15 -26.62
N ARG A 377 -6.32 18.06 -27.53
CA ARG A 377 -5.04 18.81 -27.49
C ARG A 377 -4.88 19.69 -26.25
N ASP A 378 -5.98 20.26 -25.74
CA ASP A 378 -6.01 21.09 -24.52
C ASP A 378 -6.30 20.25 -23.25
N LYS A 379 -6.15 18.92 -23.32
CA LYS A 379 -6.41 17.99 -22.23
C LYS A 379 -5.18 17.14 -21.93
N VAL A 380 -5.06 16.76 -20.67
CA VAL A 380 -3.99 15.90 -20.18
C VAL A 380 -4.55 14.63 -19.56
N PHE A 381 -3.72 13.60 -19.41
CA PHE A 381 -4.08 12.43 -18.64
C PHE A 381 -4.34 12.80 -17.17
N TYR A 382 -5.30 12.11 -16.58
CA TYR A 382 -5.56 12.20 -15.15
C TYR A 382 -4.42 11.53 -14.40
N VAL A 383 -3.85 12.23 -13.42
CA VAL A 383 -2.67 11.78 -12.66
C VAL A 383 -2.75 10.33 -12.15
N TRP A 384 -3.94 9.83 -11.79
CA TRP A 384 -4.08 8.46 -11.30
C TRP A 384 -4.05 7.36 -12.37
N PHE A 385 -4.08 7.73 -13.66
CA PHE A 385 -3.81 6.84 -14.80
C PHE A 385 -2.32 6.82 -15.15
N ASP A 386 -1.72 7.99 -15.40
CA ASP A 386 -0.33 8.08 -15.88
C ASP A 386 0.71 8.03 -14.76
N ALA A 387 0.37 8.38 -13.50
CA ALA A 387 1.34 8.26 -12.41
C ALA A 387 1.86 6.83 -12.32
N PRO A 388 1.08 5.74 -12.11
CA PRO A 388 1.62 4.37 -12.11
C PRO A 388 2.57 4.05 -13.27
N ILE A 389 2.27 4.54 -14.49
CA ILE A 389 3.12 4.36 -15.68
C ILE A 389 4.50 5.02 -15.51
N GLY A 390 4.59 6.13 -14.78
CA GLY A 390 5.85 6.80 -14.45
C GLY A 390 6.88 5.92 -13.73
N TYR A 391 6.54 4.73 -13.22
CA TYR A 391 7.56 3.79 -12.72
C TYR A 391 8.38 3.18 -13.87
N LEU A 392 7.73 2.93 -15.02
CA LEU A 392 8.39 2.48 -16.25
C LEU A 392 9.31 3.59 -16.74
N SER A 393 8.81 4.82 -16.82
CA SER A 393 9.60 5.95 -17.36
C SER A 393 10.79 6.33 -16.47
N ILE A 394 10.63 6.29 -15.15
CA ILE A 394 11.75 6.40 -14.19
C ILE A 394 12.79 5.30 -14.43
N THR A 395 12.38 4.10 -14.85
CA THR A 395 13.33 3.02 -15.18
C THR A 395 13.97 3.20 -16.56
N ALA A 396 13.22 3.69 -17.55
CA ALA A 396 13.74 4.05 -18.87
C ALA A 396 14.78 5.16 -18.80
N ASN A 397 14.56 6.17 -17.95
CA ASN A 397 15.54 7.24 -17.68
C ASN A 397 16.79 6.73 -16.94
N TYR A 398 16.75 5.54 -16.34
CA TYR A 398 17.90 4.89 -15.71
C TYR A 398 18.66 3.95 -16.67
N THR A 399 17.95 3.31 -17.62
CA THR A 399 18.57 2.42 -18.60
C THR A 399 17.67 2.18 -19.81
N ASP A 400 18.28 2.19 -21.01
CA ASP A 400 17.60 1.84 -22.27
C ASP A 400 17.01 0.42 -22.24
N GLN A 401 17.59 -0.49 -21.44
CA GLN A 401 17.14 -1.88 -21.28
C GLN A 401 16.01 -2.03 -20.25
N TRP A 402 15.23 -0.98 -19.95
CA TRP A 402 14.18 -0.99 -18.94
C TRP A 402 13.13 -2.10 -19.16
N GLU A 403 12.83 -2.43 -20.41
CA GLU A 403 11.92 -3.52 -20.79
C GLU A 403 12.35 -4.89 -20.23
N ARG A 404 13.64 -5.12 -19.96
CA ARG A 404 14.11 -6.37 -19.33
C ARG A 404 13.63 -6.54 -17.90
N TRP A 405 13.24 -5.46 -17.22
CA TRP A 405 12.58 -5.47 -15.91
C TRP A 405 11.05 -5.40 -16.04
N TRP A 406 10.57 -4.76 -17.10
CA TRP A 406 9.19 -4.31 -17.20
C TRP A 406 8.30 -5.06 -18.17
N LYS A 407 8.87 -5.85 -19.07
CA LYS A 407 8.18 -6.71 -20.05
C LYS A 407 8.74 -8.14 -20.01
N ASN A 408 9.01 -8.63 -18.79
CA ASN A 408 9.70 -9.89 -18.53
C ASN A 408 9.19 -10.59 -17.24
N PRO A 409 7.87 -10.83 -17.09
CA PRO A 409 7.29 -11.41 -15.88
C PRO A 409 7.81 -12.82 -15.53
N GLN A 410 8.51 -13.49 -16.45
CA GLN A 410 9.06 -14.83 -16.24
C GLN A 410 10.39 -14.86 -15.47
N GLN A 411 11.10 -13.73 -15.37
CA GLN A 411 12.38 -13.63 -14.64
C GLN A 411 12.37 -12.59 -13.51
N VAL A 412 11.25 -11.86 -13.38
CA VAL A 412 11.18 -10.64 -12.59
C VAL A 412 10.10 -10.74 -11.51
N GLU A 413 10.50 -10.61 -10.24
CA GLU A 413 9.61 -10.59 -9.08
C GLU A 413 9.40 -9.16 -8.56
N LEU A 414 8.23 -8.62 -8.85
CA LEU A 414 7.89 -7.24 -8.53
C LEU A 414 7.27 -7.08 -7.14
N TYR A 415 7.95 -6.33 -6.28
CA TYR A 415 7.47 -5.85 -4.98
C TYR A 415 7.08 -4.36 -5.03
N ASN A 416 5.81 -4.04 -4.72
CA ASN A 416 5.32 -2.66 -4.60
C ASN A 416 4.97 -2.35 -3.13
N PHE A 417 5.68 -1.40 -2.51
CA PHE A 417 5.43 -0.92 -1.16
C PHE A 417 4.61 0.39 -1.17
N MET A 418 3.55 0.46 -0.37
CA MET A 418 2.66 1.64 -0.29
C MET A 418 1.86 1.72 1.03
N ALA A 419 1.04 2.75 1.17
CA ALA A 419 -0.04 2.78 2.15
C ALA A 419 -1.36 2.34 1.51
N LYS A 420 -2.35 1.96 2.34
CA LYS A 420 -3.63 1.36 1.93
C LYS A 420 -4.46 2.18 0.93
N ASP A 421 -4.31 3.51 0.94
CA ASP A 421 -4.95 4.44 0.01
C ASP A 421 -4.56 4.21 -1.46
N ASN A 422 -3.31 3.80 -1.70
CA ASN A 422 -2.79 3.58 -3.05
C ASN A 422 -3.11 2.20 -3.63
N VAL A 423 -3.70 1.28 -2.85
CA VAL A 423 -3.95 -0.11 -3.27
C VAL A 423 -4.77 -0.21 -4.57
N PRO A 424 -5.96 0.42 -4.72
CA PRO A 424 -6.80 0.23 -5.91
C PRO A 424 -6.10 0.62 -7.22
N PHE A 425 -5.22 1.62 -7.18
CA PHE A 425 -4.47 2.05 -8.36
C PHE A 425 -3.43 1.01 -8.80
N HIS A 426 -2.89 0.22 -7.87
CA HIS A 426 -1.82 -0.76 -8.12
C HIS A 426 -2.32 -2.21 -8.18
N SER A 427 -3.53 -2.50 -7.69
CA SER A 427 -4.18 -3.81 -7.80
C SER A 427 -5.28 -3.89 -8.85
N VAL A 428 -5.86 -2.76 -9.27
CA VAL A 428 -6.92 -2.71 -10.29
C VAL A 428 -6.50 -1.84 -11.48
N VAL A 429 -6.41 -0.51 -11.31
CA VAL A 429 -6.33 0.43 -12.45
C VAL A 429 -5.10 0.21 -13.32
N PHE A 430 -3.91 0.12 -12.70
CA PHE A 430 -2.66 -0.09 -13.43
C PHE A 430 -2.53 -1.50 -14.00
N PRO A 431 -2.81 -2.60 -13.27
CA PRO A 431 -2.89 -3.93 -13.88
C PRO A 431 -3.87 -4.02 -15.05
N CYS A 432 -5.09 -3.47 -14.95
CA CYS A 432 -6.02 -3.39 -16.10
C CYS A 432 -5.39 -2.65 -17.29
N SER A 433 -4.73 -1.52 -17.05
CA SER A 433 -4.08 -0.74 -18.12
C SER A 433 -2.96 -1.52 -18.81
N LEU A 434 -2.16 -2.28 -18.06
CA LEU A 434 -1.06 -3.10 -18.59
C LEU A 434 -1.55 -4.39 -19.27
N LEU A 435 -2.59 -5.04 -18.72
CA LEU A 435 -3.25 -6.21 -19.31
C LEU A 435 -3.96 -5.83 -20.62
N GLY A 436 -4.70 -4.73 -20.63
CA GLY A 436 -5.38 -4.23 -21.83
C GLY A 436 -4.43 -3.69 -22.91
N ALA A 437 -3.23 -3.24 -22.54
CA ALA A 437 -2.18 -2.88 -23.49
C ALA A 437 -1.49 -4.10 -24.14
N ASP A 438 -1.58 -5.27 -23.49
CA ASP A 438 -1.15 -6.59 -23.99
C ASP A 438 0.22 -6.54 -24.70
N ASP A 439 1.25 -6.36 -23.87
CA ASP A 439 2.65 -6.15 -24.29
C ASP A 439 3.64 -6.87 -23.34
N ASN A 440 3.25 -8.05 -22.84
CA ASN A 440 4.02 -8.90 -21.91
C ASN A 440 4.52 -8.17 -20.62
N TYR A 441 3.78 -7.18 -20.12
CA TYR A 441 4.19 -6.37 -18.97
C TYR A 441 4.37 -7.18 -17.66
N THR A 442 5.41 -6.83 -16.90
CA THR A 442 5.66 -7.32 -15.53
C THR A 442 4.66 -6.70 -14.55
N LEU A 443 3.65 -7.49 -14.16
CA LEU A 443 2.64 -7.14 -13.16
C LEU A 443 3.14 -7.40 -11.72
N VAL A 444 2.46 -6.86 -10.71
CA VAL A 444 2.91 -6.97 -9.30
C VAL A 444 2.75 -8.38 -8.73
N ASN A 445 3.84 -8.96 -8.27
CA ASN A 445 3.86 -10.25 -7.57
C ASN A 445 3.51 -10.06 -6.08
N HIS A 446 4.06 -9.03 -5.43
CA HIS A 446 3.88 -8.78 -3.99
C HIS A 446 3.44 -7.32 -3.75
N LEU A 447 2.18 -7.13 -3.34
CA LEU A 447 1.66 -5.81 -2.97
C LEU A 447 1.70 -5.63 -1.45
N ILE A 448 2.62 -4.80 -0.98
CA ILE A 448 2.88 -4.56 0.44
C ILE A 448 2.26 -3.22 0.86
N ALA A 449 1.04 -3.27 1.40
CA ALA A 449 0.33 -2.10 1.91
C ALA A 449 0.40 -2.04 3.45
N THR A 450 0.67 -0.86 3.98
CA THR A 450 0.56 -0.56 5.42
C THR A 450 -0.62 0.33 5.74
N GLU A 451 -1.00 0.36 7.02
CA GLU A 451 -2.13 1.11 7.56
C GLU A 451 -1.83 2.62 7.65
N TYR A 452 -2.14 3.34 8.74
CA TYR A 452 -1.63 4.69 8.98
C TYR A 452 -0.63 4.78 10.16
N LEU A 453 0.22 5.81 10.12
CA LEU A 453 1.04 6.24 11.25
C LEU A 453 0.48 7.59 11.71
N ASN A 454 -0.09 7.59 12.91
CA ASN A 454 -0.57 8.76 13.62
C ASN A 454 0.60 9.43 14.38
N TYR A 455 0.37 10.64 14.89
CA TYR A 455 1.35 11.41 15.65
C TYR A 455 0.74 11.77 16.99
N GLU A 456 1.32 11.23 18.06
CA GLU A 456 0.74 11.21 19.41
C GLU A 456 -0.74 10.74 19.36
N ASP A 457 -1.67 11.54 19.88
CA ASP A 457 -3.11 11.30 19.91
C ASP A 457 -3.84 11.61 18.58
N GLY A 458 -3.13 12.17 17.59
CA GLY A 458 -3.74 12.81 16.43
C GLY A 458 -3.14 12.47 15.08
N LYS A 459 -3.53 13.25 14.07
CA LYS A 459 -3.01 13.16 12.69
C LYS A 459 -2.06 14.30 12.41
N PHE A 460 -0.95 13.97 11.73
CA PHE A 460 -0.03 14.91 11.10
C PHE A 460 -0.79 16.01 10.32
N SER A 461 -0.47 17.28 10.56
CA SER A 461 -1.18 18.42 9.97
C SER A 461 -0.25 19.60 9.71
N LYS A 462 -0.07 19.97 8.44
CA LYS A 462 0.83 21.09 8.06
C LYS A 462 0.21 22.45 8.32
N SER A 463 -1.10 22.60 8.14
CA SER A 463 -1.82 23.84 8.44
C SER A 463 -1.87 24.16 9.94
N ARG A 464 -1.77 23.16 10.82
CA ARG A 464 -1.70 23.34 12.28
C ARG A 464 -0.30 23.18 12.88
N GLY A 465 0.74 22.97 12.07
CA GLY A 465 2.10 22.72 12.55
C GLY A 465 2.28 21.45 13.39
N VAL A 466 1.38 20.46 13.27
CA VAL A 466 1.38 19.24 14.09
C VAL A 466 2.15 18.11 13.41
N GLY A 467 3.17 17.60 14.10
CA GLY A 467 3.97 16.43 13.70
C GLY A 467 5.36 16.78 13.17
N VAL A 468 6.27 15.80 13.19
CA VAL A 468 7.61 15.95 12.61
C VAL A 468 7.56 15.83 11.08
N PHE A 469 8.28 16.70 10.40
CA PHE A 469 8.44 16.69 8.94
C PHE A 469 9.84 16.20 8.56
N GLY A 470 10.01 15.55 7.41
CA GLY A 470 11.27 14.96 6.98
C GLY A 470 12.37 15.96 6.72
N ASP A 471 12.00 17.20 6.35
CA ASP A 471 12.89 18.35 6.27
C ASP A 471 13.28 18.90 7.65
N MET A 472 12.42 18.76 8.67
CA MET A 472 12.68 19.15 10.06
C MET A 472 13.42 18.07 10.87
N ALA A 473 13.31 16.80 10.48
CA ALA A 473 13.87 15.67 11.24
C ALA A 473 15.39 15.79 11.43
N LYS A 474 16.09 16.37 10.44
CA LYS A 474 17.53 16.65 10.48
C LYS A 474 17.92 17.68 11.55
N ASP A 475 17.02 18.63 11.84
CA ASP A 475 17.27 19.77 12.73
C ASP A 475 16.99 19.42 14.20
N THR A 476 16.45 18.22 14.47
CA THR A 476 16.16 17.72 15.83
C THR A 476 17.41 17.30 16.63
N GLY A 477 18.58 17.24 15.99
CA GLY A 477 19.80 16.65 16.57
C GLY A 477 19.78 15.12 16.70
N ILE A 478 18.64 14.46 16.49
CA ILE A 478 18.53 13.00 16.54
C ILE A 478 19.07 12.38 15.24
N PRO A 479 20.08 11.49 15.28
CA PRO A 479 20.66 10.89 14.08
C PRO A 479 19.63 10.11 13.26
N ALA A 480 19.77 10.16 11.93
CA ALA A 480 18.90 9.45 11.00
C ALA A 480 18.73 7.96 11.35
N ASP A 481 19.79 7.29 11.84
CA ASP A 481 19.80 5.88 12.26
C ASP A 481 18.79 5.56 13.39
N VAL A 482 18.62 6.48 14.36
CA VAL A 482 17.65 6.34 15.46
C VAL A 482 16.20 6.47 14.94
N TRP A 483 15.96 7.42 14.02
CA TRP A 483 14.67 7.51 13.32
C TRP A 483 14.34 6.23 12.54
N ARG A 484 15.34 5.58 11.90
CA ARG A 484 15.13 4.30 11.20
C ARG A 484 14.64 3.23 12.15
N PHE A 485 15.37 3.07 13.25
CA PHE A 485 15.09 2.04 14.24
C PHE A 485 13.66 2.18 14.75
N TYR A 486 13.30 3.37 15.23
CA TYR A 486 11.99 3.58 15.86
C TYR A 486 10.82 3.48 14.88
N LEU A 487 10.93 4.07 13.68
CA LEU A 487 9.88 4.00 12.66
C LEU A 487 9.71 2.60 12.05
N LEU A 488 10.72 1.73 12.14
CA LEU A 488 10.61 0.31 11.76
C LEU A 488 10.14 -0.57 12.93
N TYR A 489 10.50 -0.24 14.16
CA TYR A 489 9.98 -0.90 15.37
C TYR A 489 8.46 -0.70 15.50
N LEU A 490 7.97 0.50 15.19
CA LEU A 490 6.53 0.83 15.11
C LEU A 490 5.96 0.70 13.69
N ARG A 491 6.41 -0.27 12.88
CA ARG A 491 5.86 -0.44 11.53
C ARG A 491 4.38 -0.86 11.61
N PRO A 492 3.43 -0.07 11.06
CA PRO A 492 1.99 -0.35 11.14
C PRO A 492 1.56 -1.37 10.06
N GLU A 493 1.80 -2.65 10.33
CA GLU A 493 1.55 -3.75 9.39
C GLU A 493 0.09 -4.23 9.39
N GLY A 494 -0.45 -4.55 10.57
CA GLY A 494 -1.83 -5.05 10.73
C GLY A 494 -2.85 -4.03 11.19
N GLN A 495 -2.41 -2.94 11.83
CA GLN A 495 -3.26 -1.85 12.34
C GLN A 495 -2.51 -0.51 12.31
N ASP A 496 -3.24 0.59 12.45
CA ASP A 496 -2.65 1.92 12.64
C ASP A 496 -1.71 1.91 13.86
N SER A 497 -0.61 2.66 13.79
CA SER A 497 0.32 2.90 14.92
C SER A 497 0.46 4.39 15.17
N ALA A 498 0.96 4.79 16.34
CA ALA A 498 1.20 6.19 16.68
C ALA A 498 2.68 6.41 17.02
N PHE A 499 3.28 7.46 16.45
CA PHE A 499 4.59 7.94 16.89
C PHE A 499 4.42 8.65 18.24
N SER A 500 5.27 8.35 19.23
CA SER A 500 5.32 9.12 20.48
C SER A 500 6.75 9.45 20.91
N TRP A 501 6.99 10.68 21.36
CA TRP A 501 8.31 11.11 21.84
C TRP A 501 8.76 10.36 23.10
N ALA A 502 7.83 10.06 24.01
CA ALA A 502 8.13 9.35 25.25
C ALA A 502 8.57 7.90 24.98
N ASP A 503 7.90 7.22 24.04
CA ASP A 503 8.24 5.86 23.63
C ASP A 503 9.50 5.83 22.74
N LEU A 504 9.74 6.84 21.89
CA LEU A 504 11.03 7.00 21.18
C LEU A 504 12.21 7.02 22.17
N LEU A 505 12.13 7.85 23.21
CA LEU A 505 13.17 7.94 24.24
C LEU A 505 13.33 6.61 24.98
N LEU A 506 12.21 5.98 25.37
CA LEU A 506 12.22 4.70 26.07
C LEU A 506 12.88 3.59 25.23
N LYS A 507 12.48 3.42 23.96
CA LYS A 507 13.00 2.37 23.07
C LYS A 507 14.43 2.62 22.63
N ASN A 508 14.84 3.87 22.45
CA ASN A 508 16.24 4.21 22.24
C ASN A 508 17.09 3.75 23.44
N ASN A 509 16.64 4.05 24.66
CA ASN A 509 17.41 3.75 25.86
C ASN A 509 17.39 2.26 26.22
N SER A 510 16.26 1.55 26.04
CA SER A 510 16.16 0.11 26.33
C SER A 510 16.85 -0.75 25.25
N GLU A 511 16.54 -0.54 23.97
CA GLU A 511 16.97 -1.44 22.90
C GLU A 511 18.30 -1.04 22.26
N LEU A 512 18.52 0.25 22.00
CA LEU A 512 19.75 0.70 21.35
C LEU A 512 20.89 0.89 22.35
N LEU A 513 20.65 1.58 23.47
CA LEU A 513 21.71 1.84 24.45
C LEU A 513 21.98 0.62 25.35
N ASN A 514 20.99 0.19 26.14
CA ASN A 514 21.19 -0.81 27.19
C ASN A 514 21.32 -2.26 26.70
N ASN A 515 20.83 -2.55 25.49
CA ASN A 515 20.86 -3.88 24.87
C ASN A 515 21.91 -3.94 23.74
N LEU A 516 21.59 -3.48 22.52
CA LEU A 516 22.46 -3.65 21.35
C LEU A 516 23.82 -2.97 21.49
N GLY A 517 23.84 -1.68 21.85
CA GLY A 517 25.05 -0.89 22.02
C GLY A 517 25.91 -1.40 23.18
N ASN A 518 25.29 -1.71 24.31
CA ASN A 518 25.97 -2.33 25.46
C ASN A 518 26.58 -3.70 25.13
N PHE A 519 25.94 -4.54 24.31
CA PHE A 519 26.54 -5.79 23.84
C PHE A 519 27.77 -5.53 22.95
N ILE A 520 27.66 -4.65 21.96
CA ILE A 520 28.76 -4.33 21.03
C ILE A 520 29.94 -3.69 21.79
N ASN A 521 29.69 -2.69 22.63
CA ASN A 521 30.71 -1.95 23.38
C ASN A 521 31.41 -2.76 24.49
N ARG A 522 30.90 -3.95 24.85
CA ARG A 522 31.56 -4.90 25.76
C ARG A 522 32.27 -6.05 25.03
N SER A 523 32.03 -6.19 23.73
CA SER A 523 32.54 -7.29 22.90
C SER A 523 33.70 -6.88 22.00
N GLY A 524 33.83 -5.58 21.73
CA GLY A 524 35.02 -4.93 21.16
C GLY A 524 35.87 -4.28 22.25
#